data_AF-A0A928D9W9-F1
#
_entry.id   AF-A0A928D9W9-F1
#
_cell.length_a   1.000
_cell.length_b   1.000
_cell.length_c   1.000
_cell.angle_alpha   90.00
_cell.angle_beta   90.00
_cell.angle_gamma   90.00
#
_symmetry.space_group_name_H-M   'P 1'
#
loop_
_entity.id
_entity.type
_entity.pdbx_description
1 polymer ?
#
loop_
_entity_poly.entity_id
_entity_poly.type
_entity_poly.pdbx_seq_one_letter_code
_entity_poly.pdbx_strand_id
1 'polypeptide(L)'
;MIRAATLCALSATAAFGNAPTRIDVTARPEGAKVLVDGESKGVVPVSVFNVAAGKHLLRVEAAGRRPVEEIISVADGDFLTKDYDLEPEKGLLLVKSEPEGADVKLGGVSLGVTPLLLTDLDTDKTYALNLESIGYQTKRVNVALSGRTPVAVSEKLVLDSGVVECVSEPAGAAVQVNGIVRGTTPCRIDRVPKGYATFVFKLKGFEDEKRELRIVPGDKQSLSLAMRGRAAKLSVISYPDGARVTMDDNYVGKTPLTLSPVRPGVHTIKAELSGYAPVFKTVVMENGGELTEEIKFESILGWIEITTTPPGARIMLDGKVVGTTSAHRGKKADLSNVKSDVLFVRDVSAGEYQLLARLRGYAEAKGKIKIEAKKGSRLNLRLKRIFIPDTEIETVTGTYRGVLMDSNNPDTYRLEVKEGIMQDFRKADVRTIKSLE
;
A
#
# COMPACT_ATOMS: atom_id res chain seq x y z
N MET A 1 113.02 23.51 -113.18
CA MET A 1 113.34 22.59 -112.08
C MET A 1 112.64 23.10 -110.82
N ILE A 2 112.12 22.20 -109.95
CA ILE A 2 112.18 22.21 -108.46
C ILE A 2 112.18 23.62 -107.80
N ARG A 3 111.27 24.08 -106.92
CA ARG A 3 110.35 23.50 -105.90
C ARG A 3 109.24 24.55 -105.63
N ALA A 4 108.23 24.44 -104.75
CA ALA A 4 107.81 23.44 -103.75
C ALA A 4 106.25 23.42 -103.64
N ALA A 5 105.68 23.12 -102.46
CA ALA A 5 104.25 23.20 -102.14
C ALA A 5 104.02 23.90 -100.79
N THR A 6 102.82 24.45 -100.57
CA THR A 6 102.33 24.83 -99.23
C THR A 6 100.81 24.60 -99.19
N LEU A 7 100.39 23.58 -98.45
CA LEU A 7 98.97 23.24 -98.27
C LEU A 7 98.57 23.65 -96.86
N CYS A 8 97.66 24.62 -96.74
CA CYS A 8 97.15 25.06 -95.43
C CYS A 8 95.88 24.25 -95.12
N ALA A 9 95.95 23.38 -94.10
CA ALA A 9 94.81 22.62 -93.62
C ALA A 9 94.24 23.28 -92.35
N LEU A 10 92.99 23.74 -92.43
CA LEU A 10 92.26 24.29 -91.29
C LEU A 10 91.38 23.18 -90.68
N SER A 11 91.84 22.59 -89.58
CA SER A 11 91.08 21.57 -88.84
C SER A 11 90.18 22.20 -87.77
N ALA A 12 88.88 22.22 -88.03
CA ALA A 12 87.85 22.61 -87.05
C ALA A 12 87.14 21.34 -86.52
N THR A 13 87.55 20.87 -85.34
CA THR A 13 86.85 19.80 -84.61
C THR A 13 85.68 20.40 -83.82
N ALA A 14 84.45 20.11 -84.25
CA ALA A 14 83.26 20.36 -83.46
C ALA A 14 83.10 19.28 -82.38
N ALA A 15 83.15 19.67 -81.11
CA ALA A 15 82.83 18.77 -80.00
C ALA A 15 81.31 18.72 -79.80
N PHE A 16 80.70 17.57 -80.11
CA PHE A 16 79.35 17.28 -79.64
C PHE A 16 79.39 17.05 -78.12
N GLY A 17 78.83 17.97 -77.34
CA GLY A 17 78.53 17.69 -75.94
C GLY A 17 77.35 16.74 -75.85
N ASN A 18 77.47 15.65 -75.08
CA ASN A 18 76.32 14.79 -74.74
C ASN A 18 75.23 15.64 -74.11
N ALA A 19 73.97 15.36 -74.46
CA ALA A 19 72.83 15.95 -73.77
C ALA A 19 72.88 15.58 -72.28
N PRO A 20 72.55 16.50 -71.36
CA PRO A 20 72.50 16.18 -69.94
C PRO A 20 71.36 15.18 -69.68
N THR A 21 71.61 14.18 -68.82
CA THR A 21 70.56 13.28 -68.34
C THR A 21 69.46 14.08 -67.64
N ARG A 22 68.20 13.68 -67.82
CA ARG A 22 67.04 14.33 -67.22
C ARG A 22 66.00 13.31 -66.76
N ILE A 23 65.58 13.43 -65.52
CA ILE A 23 64.52 12.61 -64.91
C ILE A 23 63.41 13.54 -64.45
N ASP A 24 62.26 13.48 -65.11
CA ASP A 24 61.06 14.19 -64.68
C ASP A 24 60.29 13.34 -63.68
N VAL A 25 60.13 13.83 -62.45
CA VAL A 25 59.45 13.15 -61.36
C VAL A 25 58.21 13.92 -60.93
N THR A 26 57.05 13.28 -61.06
CA THR A 26 55.76 13.73 -60.51
C THR A 26 55.31 12.76 -59.42
N ALA A 27 54.58 13.26 -58.42
CA ALA A 27 53.89 12.39 -57.49
C ALA A 27 52.63 13.03 -56.89
N ARG A 28 51.75 12.17 -56.35
CA ARG A 28 50.58 12.54 -55.57
C ARG A 28 50.81 12.07 -54.12
N PRO A 29 50.63 12.92 -53.09
CA PRO A 29 50.27 14.34 -53.15
C PRO A 29 51.41 15.22 -53.70
N GLU A 30 51.07 16.41 -54.18
CA GLU A 30 52.04 17.45 -54.55
C GLU A 30 52.92 17.84 -53.36
N GLY A 31 54.14 18.33 -53.62
CA GLY A 31 55.08 18.69 -52.56
C GLY A 31 55.82 17.50 -51.93
N ALA A 32 55.58 16.27 -52.40
CA ALA A 32 56.41 15.11 -52.04
C ALA A 32 57.88 15.35 -52.39
N LYS A 33 58.78 15.04 -51.47
CA LYS A 33 60.23 15.25 -51.60
C LYS A 33 60.86 14.12 -52.40
N VAL A 34 61.71 14.49 -53.36
CA VAL A 34 62.46 13.56 -54.21
C VAL A 34 63.91 13.52 -53.76
N LEU A 35 64.45 12.32 -53.58
CA LEU A 35 65.85 12.06 -53.29
C LEU A 35 66.43 11.10 -54.32
N VAL A 36 67.68 11.32 -54.71
CA VAL A 36 68.49 10.40 -55.52
C VAL A 36 69.74 10.07 -54.72
N ASP A 37 69.95 8.78 -54.45
CA ASP A 37 71.05 8.25 -53.61
C ASP A 37 71.11 8.89 -52.21
N GLY A 38 69.95 9.26 -51.66
CA GLY A 38 69.83 9.93 -50.37
C GLY A 38 70.01 11.46 -50.41
N GLU A 39 70.45 12.03 -51.53
CA GLU A 39 70.51 13.48 -51.70
C GLU A 39 69.16 14.05 -52.16
N SER A 40 68.66 15.07 -51.45
CA SER A 40 67.42 15.77 -51.81
C SER A 40 67.58 16.55 -53.12
N LYS A 41 66.76 16.23 -54.13
CA LYS A 41 66.78 16.90 -55.45
C LYS A 41 65.63 17.88 -55.67
N GLY A 42 64.65 17.94 -54.76
CA GLY A 42 63.57 18.91 -54.76
C GLY A 42 62.26 18.36 -54.21
N VAL A 43 61.15 18.99 -54.56
CA VAL A 43 59.78 18.49 -54.35
C VAL A 43 59.06 18.39 -55.68
N VAL A 44 58.18 17.41 -55.84
CA VAL A 44 57.44 17.20 -57.09
C VAL A 44 56.46 18.36 -57.39
N PRO A 45 56.25 18.73 -58.67
CA PRO A 45 56.95 18.21 -59.86
C PRO A 45 58.38 18.75 -59.98
N VAL A 46 59.36 17.88 -60.28
CA VAL A 46 60.77 18.26 -60.41
C VAL A 46 61.48 17.52 -61.55
N SER A 47 62.33 18.25 -62.28
CA SER A 47 63.28 17.68 -63.24
C SER A 47 64.66 17.57 -62.59
N VAL A 48 65.16 16.35 -62.40
CA VAL A 48 66.51 16.08 -61.90
C VAL A 48 67.47 15.97 -63.09
N PHE A 49 68.52 16.78 -63.12
CA PHE A 49 69.50 16.81 -64.20
C PHE A 49 70.87 16.27 -63.77
N ASN A 50 71.67 15.81 -64.75
CA ASN A 50 73.06 15.39 -64.57
C ASN A 50 73.24 14.25 -63.54
N VAL A 51 72.28 13.32 -63.50
CA VAL A 51 72.45 12.03 -62.84
C VAL A 51 73.47 11.22 -63.65
N ALA A 52 74.47 10.64 -62.98
CA ALA A 52 75.53 9.88 -63.65
C ALA A 52 74.97 8.62 -64.35
N ALA A 53 75.75 8.06 -65.29
CA ALA A 53 75.43 6.74 -65.80
C ALA A 53 75.67 5.67 -64.71
N GLY A 54 74.65 4.86 -64.43
CA GLY A 54 74.69 3.89 -63.33
C GLY A 54 73.32 3.45 -62.83
N LYS A 55 73.32 2.79 -61.66
CA LYS A 55 72.10 2.47 -60.90
C LYS A 55 71.98 3.45 -59.74
N HIS A 56 70.82 4.07 -59.62
CA HIS A 56 70.54 5.08 -58.61
C HIS A 56 69.29 4.73 -57.81
N LEU A 57 69.29 5.00 -56.51
CA LEU A 57 68.12 4.85 -55.65
C LEU A 57 67.29 6.12 -55.69
N LEU A 58 66.18 6.09 -56.42
CA LEU A 58 65.17 7.14 -56.43
C LEU A 58 64.20 6.89 -55.29
N ARG A 59 64.11 7.82 -54.34
CA ARG A 59 63.17 7.79 -53.22
C ARG A 59 62.23 8.98 -53.29
N VAL A 60 60.93 8.74 -53.17
CA VAL A 60 59.90 9.79 -53.12
C VAL A 60 59.10 9.63 -51.82
N GLU A 61 59.09 10.68 -50.99
CA GLU A 61 58.52 10.66 -49.64
C GLU A 61 57.63 11.88 -49.36
N ALA A 62 56.53 11.68 -48.63
CA ALA A 62 55.66 12.75 -48.15
C ALA A 62 55.15 12.43 -46.73
N ALA A 63 54.83 13.47 -45.95
CA ALA A 63 54.30 13.28 -44.60
C ALA A 63 52.96 12.52 -44.61
N GLY A 64 52.81 11.53 -43.71
CA GLY A 64 51.61 10.68 -43.65
C GLY A 64 51.44 9.71 -44.83
N ARG A 65 52.42 9.63 -45.75
CA ARG A 65 52.42 8.70 -46.87
C ARG A 65 53.56 7.68 -46.74
N ARG A 66 53.35 6.49 -47.28
CA ARG A 66 54.38 5.47 -47.42
C ARG A 66 55.38 5.92 -48.49
N PRO A 67 56.69 5.97 -48.21
CA PRO A 67 57.68 6.33 -49.21
C PRO A 67 57.78 5.24 -50.29
N VAL A 68 58.01 5.67 -51.53
CA VAL A 68 58.37 4.77 -52.65
C VAL A 68 59.87 4.83 -52.84
N GLU A 69 60.49 3.67 -53.01
CA GLU A 69 61.91 3.50 -53.29
C GLU A 69 62.06 2.63 -54.55
N GLU A 70 62.70 3.16 -55.59
CA GLU A 70 62.91 2.49 -56.87
C GLU A 70 64.39 2.57 -57.28
N ILE A 71 64.98 1.43 -57.68
CA ILE A 71 66.31 1.43 -58.31
C ILE A 71 66.14 1.70 -59.79
N ILE A 72 66.45 2.91 -60.21
CA ILE A 72 66.49 3.30 -61.62
C ILE A 72 67.87 2.98 -62.22
N SER A 73 67.92 2.72 -63.53
CA SER A 73 69.17 2.62 -64.29
C SER A 73 69.17 3.77 -65.30
N VAL A 74 70.30 4.48 -65.38
CA VAL A 74 70.49 5.70 -66.19
C VAL A 74 71.74 5.52 -67.04
N ALA A 75 71.68 5.91 -68.32
CA ALA A 75 72.80 6.06 -69.23
C ALA A 75 73.01 7.55 -69.60
N ASP A 76 74.19 7.88 -70.14
CA ASP A 76 74.51 9.26 -70.56
C ASP A 76 73.50 9.77 -71.61
N GLY A 77 72.85 10.90 -71.31
CA GLY A 77 71.83 11.51 -72.16
C GLY A 77 70.41 10.95 -72.02
N ASP A 78 70.16 10.01 -71.10
CA ASP A 78 68.83 9.46 -70.86
C ASP A 78 67.79 10.53 -70.46
N PHE A 79 66.57 10.34 -70.98
CA PHE A 79 65.38 11.05 -70.54
C PHE A 79 64.39 10.05 -69.95
N LEU A 80 64.08 10.19 -68.65
CA LEU A 80 63.14 9.35 -67.92
C LEU A 80 61.96 10.17 -67.39
N THR A 81 60.78 9.57 -67.35
CA THR A 81 59.61 10.13 -66.66
C THR A 81 59.12 9.13 -65.61
N LYS A 82 58.83 9.62 -64.40
CA LYS A 82 58.35 8.84 -63.26
C LYS A 82 57.14 9.54 -62.63
N ASP A 83 56.02 8.85 -62.56
CA ASP A 83 54.81 9.31 -61.86
C ASP A 83 54.47 8.32 -60.75
N TYR A 84 54.27 8.82 -59.53
CA TYR A 84 53.99 8.00 -58.34
C TYR A 84 52.73 8.45 -57.62
N ASP A 85 51.89 7.52 -57.16
CA ASP A 85 50.84 7.80 -56.18
C ASP A 85 51.26 7.18 -54.85
N LEU A 86 51.59 8.01 -53.86
CA LEU A 86 52.12 7.54 -52.58
C LEU A 86 50.96 7.09 -51.69
N GLU A 87 50.87 5.79 -51.39
CA GLU A 87 49.82 5.24 -50.51
C GLU A 87 49.80 5.96 -49.15
N PRO A 88 48.63 6.26 -48.56
CA PRO A 88 48.54 6.71 -47.18
C PRO A 88 49.18 5.72 -46.21
N GLU A 89 49.97 6.21 -45.25
CA GLU A 89 50.47 5.35 -44.19
C GLU A 89 49.32 4.96 -43.26
N LYS A 90 49.24 3.66 -42.94
CA LYS A 90 48.17 3.06 -42.12
C LYS A 90 48.55 2.94 -40.65
N GLY A 91 47.63 3.35 -39.79
CA GLY A 91 47.77 3.42 -38.34
C GLY A 91 47.12 2.23 -37.62
N LEU A 92 47.42 2.11 -36.33
CA LEU A 92 46.92 1.05 -35.46
C LEU A 92 46.08 1.69 -34.34
N LEU A 93 44.78 1.37 -34.30
CA LEU A 93 43.84 1.91 -33.31
C LEU A 93 43.10 0.78 -32.58
N LEU A 94 43.35 0.65 -31.28
CA LEU A 94 42.61 -0.27 -30.40
C LEU A 94 41.46 0.48 -29.71
N VAL A 95 40.23 0.10 -29.99
CA VAL A 95 39.00 0.65 -29.38
C VAL A 95 38.46 -0.32 -28.35
N LYS A 96 38.34 0.12 -27.09
CA LYS A 96 37.72 -0.63 -25.99
C LYS A 96 36.52 0.11 -25.44
N SER A 97 35.59 -0.62 -24.83
CA SER A 97 34.50 0.00 -24.07
C SER A 97 34.14 -0.79 -22.81
N GLU A 98 33.49 -0.12 -21.87
CA GLU A 98 32.89 -0.73 -20.68
C GLU A 98 31.37 -0.43 -20.67
N PRO A 99 30.49 -1.45 -20.80
CA PRO A 99 30.80 -2.86 -21.05
C PRO A 99 31.40 -3.10 -22.44
N GLU A 100 32.14 -4.21 -22.59
CA GLU A 100 32.62 -4.67 -23.90
C GLU A 100 31.46 -5.10 -24.83
N GLY A 101 31.76 -5.29 -26.12
CA GLY A 101 30.77 -5.67 -27.13
C GLY A 101 30.03 -4.50 -27.79
N ALA A 102 30.42 -3.25 -27.54
CA ALA A 102 29.88 -2.10 -28.26
C ALA A 102 30.30 -2.09 -29.73
N ASP A 103 29.35 -1.85 -30.64
CA ASP A 103 29.55 -1.68 -32.08
C ASP A 103 30.28 -0.35 -32.35
N VAL A 104 31.39 -0.42 -33.10
CA VAL A 104 32.25 0.72 -33.44
C VAL A 104 31.92 1.15 -34.86
N LYS A 105 31.26 2.30 -35.02
CA LYS A 105 30.87 2.84 -36.32
C LYS A 105 31.74 4.02 -36.75
N LEU A 106 32.12 4.04 -38.03
CA LEU A 106 32.72 5.20 -38.70
C LEU A 106 31.82 5.61 -39.87
N GLY A 107 31.39 6.87 -39.91
CA GLY A 107 30.48 7.36 -40.97
C GLY A 107 29.12 6.64 -41.03
N GLY A 108 28.72 5.94 -39.97
CA GLY A 108 27.52 5.10 -39.91
C GLY A 108 27.73 3.64 -40.29
N VAL A 109 28.90 3.27 -40.85
CA VAL A 109 29.27 1.89 -41.18
C VAL A 109 29.87 1.21 -39.94
N SER A 110 29.39 0.02 -39.59
CA SER A 110 29.97 -0.82 -38.53
C SER A 110 31.32 -1.38 -38.96
N LEU A 111 32.32 -1.27 -38.09
CA LEU A 111 33.67 -1.82 -38.26
C LEU A 111 33.90 -3.10 -37.42
N GLY A 112 32.93 -3.49 -36.59
CA GLY A 112 33.04 -4.57 -35.62
C GLY A 112 32.74 -4.11 -34.19
N VAL A 113 32.92 -5.02 -33.22
CA VAL A 113 32.60 -4.77 -31.80
C VAL A 113 33.86 -4.68 -30.93
N THR A 114 33.82 -3.86 -29.88
CA THR A 114 34.92 -3.73 -28.91
C THR A 114 35.13 -5.00 -28.07
N PRO A 115 36.38 -5.36 -27.69
CA PRO A 115 37.65 -4.73 -28.08
C PRO A 115 37.99 -4.94 -29.56
N LEU A 116 38.24 -3.84 -30.29
CA LEU A 116 38.45 -3.86 -31.74
C LEU A 116 39.79 -3.22 -32.11
N LEU A 117 40.64 -3.94 -32.84
CA LEU A 117 41.86 -3.40 -33.43
C LEU A 117 41.59 -3.04 -34.90
N LEU A 118 41.70 -1.75 -35.23
CA LEU A 118 41.61 -1.21 -36.58
C LEU A 118 43.02 -0.95 -37.12
N THR A 119 43.30 -1.40 -38.35
CA THR A 119 44.65 -1.37 -38.95
C THR A 119 44.71 -0.73 -40.34
N ASP A 120 43.58 -0.23 -40.86
CA ASP A 120 43.45 0.32 -42.22
C ASP A 120 43.02 1.80 -42.22
N LEU A 121 43.19 2.48 -41.09
CA LEU A 121 42.94 3.92 -40.95
C LEU A 121 44.19 4.72 -41.33
N ASP A 122 44.02 5.80 -42.09
CA ASP A 122 45.12 6.65 -42.55
C ASP A 122 45.66 7.52 -41.40
N THR A 123 46.98 7.69 -41.35
CA THR A 123 47.70 8.34 -40.24
C THR A 123 47.80 9.87 -40.35
N ASP A 124 47.05 10.48 -41.27
CA ASP A 124 46.96 11.92 -41.50
C ASP A 124 45.57 12.50 -41.17
N LYS A 125 44.68 11.69 -40.56
CA LYS A 125 43.26 12.01 -40.35
C LYS A 125 42.82 11.91 -38.89
N THR A 126 41.76 12.66 -38.59
CA THR A 126 40.98 12.52 -37.36
C THR A 126 39.67 11.81 -37.66
N TYR A 127 39.40 10.72 -36.94
CA TYR A 127 38.23 9.87 -37.09
C TYR A 127 37.21 10.13 -35.98
N ALA A 128 35.96 10.40 -36.35
CA ALA A 128 34.84 10.49 -35.42
C ALA A 128 34.11 9.13 -35.37
N LEU A 129 34.47 8.31 -34.37
CA LEU A 129 33.86 7.01 -34.13
C LEU A 129 32.63 7.17 -33.24
N ASN A 130 31.55 6.46 -33.55
CA ASN A 130 30.41 6.31 -32.65
C ASN A 130 30.44 4.88 -32.06
N LEU A 131 30.48 4.76 -30.74
CA LEU A 131 30.35 3.50 -30.02
C LEU A 131 28.88 3.32 -29.61
N GLU A 132 28.26 2.23 -30.02
CA GLU A 132 26.84 1.94 -29.78
C GLU A 132 26.68 0.59 -29.07
N SER A 133 25.87 0.54 -28.02
CA SER A 133 25.54 -0.71 -27.30
C SER A 133 24.09 -0.67 -26.81
N ILE A 134 23.43 -1.83 -26.80
CA ILE A 134 21.98 -1.91 -26.52
C ILE A 134 21.69 -1.46 -25.09
N GLY A 135 20.86 -0.42 -24.96
CA GLY A 135 20.50 0.17 -23.67
C GLY A 135 21.49 1.22 -23.15
N TYR A 136 22.50 1.59 -23.93
CA TYR A 136 23.47 2.65 -23.63
C TYR A 136 23.33 3.83 -24.60
N GLN A 137 23.81 5.00 -24.17
CA GLN A 137 23.95 6.18 -25.01
C GLN A 137 25.06 5.97 -26.05
N THR A 138 24.82 6.40 -27.29
CA THR A 138 25.86 6.49 -28.31
C THR A 138 26.98 7.42 -27.85
N LYS A 139 28.20 6.88 -27.74
CA LYS A 139 29.38 7.63 -27.31
C LYS A 139 30.21 7.99 -28.54
N ARG A 140 30.30 9.28 -28.87
CA ARG A 140 31.22 9.75 -29.92
C ARG A 140 32.62 9.94 -29.36
N VAL A 141 33.61 9.47 -30.11
CA VAL A 141 35.05 9.52 -29.80
C VAL A 141 35.77 10.10 -31.02
N ASN A 142 36.52 11.17 -30.83
CA ASN A 142 37.36 11.73 -31.89
C ASN A 142 38.81 11.24 -31.67
N VAL A 143 39.37 10.57 -32.66
CA VAL A 143 40.72 9.99 -32.59
C VAL A 143 41.57 10.53 -33.74
N ALA A 144 42.61 11.28 -33.42
CA ALA A 144 43.67 11.61 -34.38
C ALA A 144 44.69 10.47 -34.42
N LEU A 145 45.05 10.02 -35.63
CA LEU A 145 46.19 9.13 -35.84
C LEU A 145 47.36 9.95 -36.38
N SER A 146 48.59 9.57 -36.04
CA SER A 146 49.81 10.26 -36.45
C SER A 146 50.98 9.29 -36.49
N GLY A 147 51.41 8.89 -37.70
CA GLY A 147 52.34 7.80 -37.92
C GLY A 147 51.86 6.43 -37.38
N ARG A 148 52.77 5.46 -37.34
CA ARG A 148 52.46 4.05 -36.98
C ARG A 148 52.34 3.74 -35.48
N THR A 149 52.45 4.73 -34.60
CA THR A 149 52.36 4.51 -33.15
C THR A 149 50.97 3.99 -32.77
N PRO A 150 50.84 2.83 -32.10
CA PRO A 150 49.54 2.31 -31.71
C PRO A 150 48.81 3.27 -30.76
N VAL A 151 47.60 3.67 -31.13
CA VAL A 151 46.69 4.46 -30.31
C VAL A 151 45.68 3.53 -29.66
N ALA A 152 45.38 3.75 -28.38
CA ALA A 152 44.33 3.01 -27.67
C ALA A 152 43.34 3.99 -27.05
N VAL A 153 42.04 3.74 -27.25
CA VAL A 153 40.94 4.47 -26.62
C VAL A 153 40.06 3.49 -25.83
N SER A 154 39.60 3.91 -24.65
CA SER A 154 38.82 3.06 -23.75
C SER A 154 37.72 3.88 -23.10
N GLU A 155 36.47 3.64 -23.50
CA GLU A 155 35.34 4.48 -23.13
C GLU A 155 34.31 3.75 -22.27
N LYS A 156 33.92 4.36 -21.15
CA LYS A 156 32.80 3.87 -20.33
C LYS A 156 31.48 4.38 -20.91
N LEU A 157 30.59 3.46 -21.26
CA LEU A 157 29.27 3.80 -21.79
C LEU A 157 28.28 4.10 -20.66
N VAL A 158 27.44 5.11 -20.87
CA VAL A 158 26.39 5.51 -19.93
C VAL A 158 25.08 4.85 -20.35
N LEU A 159 24.35 4.23 -19.41
CA LEU A 159 23.03 3.65 -19.69
C LEU A 159 22.06 4.73 -20.20
N ASP A 160 21.27 4.42 -21.22
CA ASP A 160 20.20 5.30 -21.75
C ASP A 160 18.94 5.29 -20.86
N SER A 161 19.13 4.95 -19.59
CA SER A 161 18.11 4.71 -18.57
C SER A 161 18.69 5.00 -17.18
N GLY A 162 17.80 5.23 -16.22
CA GLY A 162 18.16 5.41 -14.81
C GLY A 162 17.90 4.17 -13.97
N VAL A 163 18.39 4.22 -12.74
CA VAL A 163 18.09 3.31 -11.64
C VAL A 163 17.29 4.08 -10.60
N VAL A 164 16.19 3.52 -10.12
CA VAL A 164 15.39 4.13 -9.04
C VAL A 164 15.22 3.15 -7.89
N GLU A 165 15.67 3.55 -6.72
CA GLU A 165 15.43 2.85 -5.46
C GLU A 165 14.10 3.32 -4.88
N CYS A 166 13.24 2.38 -4.50
CA CYS A 166 11.86 2.61 -4.11
C CYS A 166 11.62 2.02 -2.72
N VAL A 167 11.31 2.87 -1.75
CA VAL A 167 10.98 2.52 -0.36
C VAL A 167 9.59 3.06 -0.03
N SER A 168 8.84 2.32 0.79
CA SER A 168 7.61 2.83 1.37
C SER A 168 7.51 2.46 2.84
N GLU A 169 6.77 3.27 3.59
CA GLU A 169 6.38 2.99 4.98
C GLU A 169 4.85 2.87 5.07
N PRO A 170 4.30 1.71 5.47
CA PRO A 170 4.99 0.42 5.65
C PRO A 170 5.54 -0.14 4.32
N ALA A 171 6.48 -1.07 4.45
CA ALA A 171 7.09 -1.80 3.33
C ALA A 171 6.11 -2.84 2.73
N GLY A 172 6.48 -3.40 1.57
CA GLY A 172 5.70 -4.40 0.85
C GLY A 172 4.73 -3.84 -0.21
N ALA A 173 4.75 -2.52 -0.46
CA ALA A 173 3.93 -1.91 -1.50
C ALA A 173 4.40 -2.34 -2.89
N ALA A 174 3.49 -2.83 -3.73
CA ALA A 174 3.79 -3.14 -5.12
C ALA A 174 4.05 -1.85 -5.90
N VAL A 175 5.19 -1.77 -6.58
CA VAL A 175 5.63 -0.61 -7.36
C VAL A 175 5.38 -0.87 -8.83
N GLN A 176 4.57 -0.03 -9.45
CA GLN A 176 4.35 0.02 -10.89
C GLN A 176 5.14 1.18 -11.50
N VAL A 177 5.78 0.95 -12.65
CA VAL A 177 6.44 2.00 -13.45
C VAL A 177 5.78 2.01 -14.82
N ASN A 178 5.21 3.16 -15.21
CA ASN A 178 4.43 3.34 -16.43
C ASN A 178 3.34 2.26 -16.61
N GLY A 179 2.68 1.89 -15.50
CA GLY A 179 1.60 0.89 -15.45
C GLY A 179 2.04 -0.57 -15.29
N ILE A 180 3.34 -0.88 -15.42
CA ILE A 180 3.87 -2.24 -15.32
C ILE A 180 4.45 -2.48 -13.91
N VAL A 181 4.03 -3.56 -13.23
CA VAL A 181 4.62 -3.96 -11.93
C VAL A 181 6.10 -4.30 -12.11
N ARG A 182 6.97 -3.67 -11.31
CA ARG A 182 8.44 -3.82 -11.36
C ARG A 182 9.06 -4.36 -10.07
N GLY A 183 8.29 -4.48 -8.99
CA GLY A 183 8.75 -5.05 -7.72
C GLY A 183 7.84 -4.68 -6.54
N THR A 184 8.30 -4.95 -5.31
CA THR A 184 7.65 -4.59 -4.04
C THR A 184 8.64 -3.89 -3.13
N THR A 185 8.25 -2.81 -2.44
CA THR A 185 9.17 -2.04 -1.58
C THR A 185 9.70 -2.84 -0.38
N PRO A 186 10.95 -2.62 0.07
CA PRO A 186 11.99 -1.86 -0.62
C PRO A 186 12.49 -2.62 -1.87
N CYS A 187 12.62 -1.93 -3.01
CA CYS A 187 13.15 -2.52 -4.24
C CYS A 187 14.01 -1.53 -5.04
N ARG A 188 14.90 -2.08 -5.86
CA ARG A 188 15.75 -1.35 -6.81
C ARG A 188 15.28 -1.66 -8.21
N ILE A 189 14.82 -0.64 -8.94
CA ILE A 189 14.29 -0.79 -10.31
C ILE A 189 15.36 -0.34 -11.30
N ASP A 190 15.95 -1.32 -11.98
CA ASP A 190 16.89 -1.09 -13.09
C ASP A 190 16.17 -0.73 -14.39
N ARG A 191 16.90 -0.02 -15.25
CA ARG A 191 16.49 0.33 -16.62
C ARG A 191 15.13 1.01 -16.64
N VAL A 192 14.99 2.10 -15.89
CA VAL A 192 13.86 3.03 -16.02
C VAL A 192 14.14 3.94 -17.23
N PRO A 193 13.29 3.96 -18.27
CA PRO A 193 13.55 4.78 -19.46
C PRO A 193 13.75 6.26 -19.14
N LYS A 194 14.65 6.93 -19.87
CA LYS A 194 14.84 8.39 -19.79
C LYS A 194 13.55 9.14 -20.15
N GLY A 195 13.40 10.35 -19.63
CA GLY A 195 12.19 11.16 -19.74
C GLY A 195 11.33 11.10 -18.48
N TYR A 196 10.03 11.34 -18.59
CA TYR A 196 9.13 11.27 -17.44
C TYR A 196 8.61 9.85 -17.23
N ALA A 197 8.83 9.30 -16.04
CA ALA A 197 8.31 8.02 -15.60
C ALA A 197 7.28 8.22 -14.48
N THR A 198 6.13 7.55 -14.61
CA THR A 198 5.11 7.49 -13.57
C THR A 198 5.35 6.27 -12.68
N PHE A 199 5.52 6.50 -11.39
CA PHE A 199 5.57 5.48 -10.35
C PHE A 199 4.21 5.43 -9.62
N VAL A 200 3.67 4.24 -9.41
CA VAL A 200 2.46 4.03 -8.58
C VAL A 200 2.77 2.95 -7.55
N PHE A 201 2.59 3.29 -6.28
CA PHE A 201 2.77 2.40 -5.15
C PHE A 201 1.39 1.94 -4.67
N LYS A 202 1.19 0.62 -4.58
CA LYS A 202 -0.08 0.00 -4.18
C LYS A 202 0.13 -0.96 -3.01
N LEU A 203 -0.62 -0.79 -1.93
CA LEU A 203 -0.60 -1.70 -0.78
C LEU A 203 -2.02 -1.96 -0.28
N LYS A 204 -2.34 -3.21 0.08
CA LYS A 204 -3.68 -3.60 0.56
C LYS A 204 -4.06 -2.74 1.78
N GLY A 205 -5.20 -2.07 1.70
CA GLY A 205 -5.70 -1.20 2.77
C GLY A 205 -5.24 0.26 2.68
N PHE A 206 -4.31 0.60 1.78
CA PHE A 206 -3.77 1.96 1.63
C PHE A 206 -4.25 2.63 0.34
N GLU A 207 -4.23 3.97 0.30
CA GLU A 207 -4.42 4.75 -0.93
C GLU A 207 -3.28 4.47 -1.92
N ASP A 208 -3.58 4.57 -3.21
CA ASP A 208 -2.58 4.42 -4.27
C ASP A 208 -1.74 5.70 -4.36
N GLU A 209 -0.43 5.62 -4.08
CA GLU A 209 0.46 6.78 -4.11
C GLU A 209 1.14 6.90 -5.48
N LYS A 210 0.84 7.97 -6.22
CA LYS A 210 1.44 8.28 -7.53
C LYS A 210 2.57 9.30 -7.40
N ARG A 211 3.71 9.07 -8.04
CA ARG A 211 4.80 10.04 -8.22
C ARG A 211 5.21 10.09 -9.69
N GLU A 212 5.59 11.26 -10.17
CA GLU A 212 6.17 11.45 -11.50
C GLU A 212 7.60 11.91 -11.35
N LEU A 213 8.51 11.25 -12.06
CA LEU A 213 9.95 11.44 -11.90
C LEU A 213 10.59 11.66 -13.27
N ARG A 214 11.43 12.69 -13.40
CA ARG A 214 12.24 12.89 -14.60
C ARG A 214 13.54 12.11 -14.46
N ILE A 215 13.74 11.17 -15.37
CA ILE A 215 14.92 10.32 -15.47
C ILE A 215 15.86 10.85 -16.55
N VAL A 216 17.10 11.09 -16.18
CA VAL A 216 18.22 11.43 -17.07
C VAL A 216 19.09 10.17 -17.28
N PRO A 217 19.73 9.97 -18.45
CA PRO A 217 20.60 8.82 -18.69
C PRO A 217 21.69 8.63 -17.63
N GLY A 218 21.81 7.43 -17.08
CA GLY A 218 22.77 7.10 -16.02
C GLY A 218 22.35 7.49 -14.60
N ASP A 219 21.16 8.08 -14.43
CA ASP A 219 20.67 8.53 -13.12
C ASP A 219 20.62 7.41 -12.07
N LYS A 220 20.84 7.81 -10.82
CA LYS A 220 20.51 7.03 -9.62
C LYS A 220 19.68 7.90 -8.71
N GLN A 221 18.39 7.59 -8.57
CA GLN A 221 17.45 8.35 -7.75
C GLN A 221 16.80 7.46 -6.69
N SER A 222 16.28 8.08 -5.63
CA SER A 222 15.58 7.41 -4.53
C SER A 222 14.19 8.02 -4.35
N LEU A 223 13.17 7.18 -4.32
CA LEU A 223 11.80 7.50 -3.93
C LEU A 223 11.50 6.84 -2.58
N SER A 224 11.23 7.66 -1.57
CA SER A 224 10.71 7.22 -0.28
C SER A 224 9.39 7.94 0.00
N LEU A 225 8.38 7.23 0.50
CA LEU A 225 7.08 7.79 0.87
C LEU A 225 6.40 7.00 1.99
N ALA A 226 5.59 7.68 2.79
CA ALA A 226 4.63 7.03 3.68
C ALA A 226 3.32 6.78 2.92
N MET A 227 2.81 5.55 3.00
CA MET A 227 1.52 5.16 2.41
C MET A 227 0.38 5.68 3.31
N ARG A 228 -0.62 6.33 2.73
CA ARG A 228 -1.80 6.79 3.48
C ARG A 228 -2.81 5.65 3.65
N GLY A 229 -3.07 5.27 4.89
CA GLY A 229 -4.04 4.22 5.23
C GLY A 229 -5.48 4.65 4.92
N ARG A 230 -6.29 3.76 4.33
CA ARG A 230 -7.72 4.02 4.12
C ARG A 230 -8.45 3.91 5.47
N ALA A 231 -9.51 4.71 5.63
CA ALA A 231 -10.38 4.61 6.80
C ALA A 231 -11.02 3.22 6.91
N ALA A 232 -11.10 2.70 8.13
CA ALA A 232 -11.79 1.45 8.43
C ALA A 232 -13.28 1.71 8.72
N LYS A 233 -14.09 0.65 8.72
CA LYS A 233 -15.49 0.68 9.14
C LYS A 233 -15.78 -0.39 10.18
N LEU A 234 -16.56 -0.06 11.20
CA LEU A 234 -17.02 -1.01 12.20
C LEU A 234 -18.55 -1.03 12.22
N SER A 235 -19.15 -2.20 12.06
CA SER A 235 -20.55 -2.48 12.37
C SER A 235 -20.65 -3.10 13.76
N VAL A 236 -21.55 -2.61 14.61
CA VAL A 236 -21.82 -3.17 15.94
C VAL A 236 -23.31 -3.49 16.04
N ILE A 237 -23.61 -4.76 16.26
CA ILE A 237 -24.97 -5.28 16.50
C ILE A 237 -25.03 -5.91 17.89
N SER A 238 -26.22 -5.93 18.51
CA SER A 238 -26.41 -6.61 19.78
C SER A 238 -27.74 -7.35 19.87
N TYR A 239 -27.77 -8.32 20.77
CA TYR A 239 -28.95 -9.10 21.13
C TYR A 239 -29.14 -9.06 22.66
N PRO A 240 -30.21 -8.43 23.18
CA PRO A 240 -31.18 -7.59 22.46
C PRO A 240 -30.57 -6.32 21.83
N ASP A 241 -31.34 -5.63 20.99
CA ASP A 241 -30.93 -4.40 20.29
C ASP A 241 -31.05 -3.14 21.16
N GLY A 242 -30.73 -1.97 20.60
CA GLY A 242 -30.84 -0.67 21.29
C GLY A 242 -29.80 -0.40 22.39
N ALA A 243 -28.77 -1.24 22.53
CA ALA A 243 -27.70 -1.06 23.51
C ALA A 243 -26.88 0.21 23.24
N ARG A 244 -26.55 0.97 24.29
CA ARG A 244 -25.70 2.15 24.25
C ARG A 244 -24.25 1.71 24.01
N VAL A 245 -23.62 2.21 22.96
CA VAL A 245 -22.23 1.88 22.60
C VAL A 245 -21.31 3.07 22.84
N THR A 246 -20.16 2.79 23.46
CA THR A 246 -19.02 3.69 23.60
C THR A 246 -17.79 3.04 22.97
N MET A 247 -16.99 3.82 22.25
CA MET A 247 -15.68 3.44 21.69
C MET A 247 -14.61 4.35 22.28
N ASP A 248 -13.55 3.78 22.85
CA ASP A 248 -12.49 4.50 23.56
C ASP A 248 -13.08 5.54 24.54
N ASP A 249 -13.99 5.07 25.41
CA ASP A 249 -14.79 5.82 26.38
C ASP A 249 -15.73 6.92 25.82
N ASN A 250 -15.71 7.19 24.51
CA ASN A 250 -16.57 8.16 23.85
C ASN A 250 -17.89 7.53 23.40
N TYR A 251 -19.04 8.19 23.64
CA TYR A 251 -20.33 7.69 23.17
C TYR A 251 -20.48 7.84 21.66
N VAL A 252 -20.77 6.72 20.98
CA VAL A 252 -20.81 6.63 19.51
C VAL A 252 -22.18 6.32 18.94
N GLY A 253 -23.13 5.82 19.74
CA GLY A 253 -24.50 5.58 19.29
C GLY A 253 -25.20 4.43 20.01
N LYS A 254 -26.26 3.90 19.39
CA LYS A 254 -26.95 2.67 19.84
C LYS A 254 -26.96 1.62 18.74
N THR A 255 -26.86 0.35 19.11
CA THR A 255 -26.95 -0.77 18.16
C THR A 255 -28.34 -0.92 17.54
N PRO A 256 -28.47 -1.34 16.27
CA PRO A 256 -27.37 -1.57 15.31
C PRO A 256 -26.74 -0.24 14.84
N LEU A 257 -25.40 -0.21 14.78
CA LEU A 257 -24.62 1.01 14.52
C LEU A 257 -23.47 0.73 13.54
N THR A 258 -23.29 1.59 12.54
CA THR A 258 -22.10 1.56 11.67
C THR A 258 -21.27 2.82 11.88
N LEU A 259 -19.99 2.65 12.19
CA LEU A 259 -19.02 3.72 12.36
C LEU A 259 -18.09 3.78 11.13
N SER A 260 -17.95 4.97 10.57
CA SER A 260 -17.08 5.28 9.43
C SER A 260 -16.87 6.79 9.38
N PRO A 261 -15.64 7.32 9.33
CA PRO A 261 -14.37 6.59 9.38
C PRO A 261 -14.01 6.13 10.80
N VAL A 262 -13.50 4.90 10.94
CA VAL A 262 -12.79 4.44 12.15
C VAL A 262 -11.30 4.48 11.86
N ARG A 263 -10.50 4.88 12.86
CA ARG A 263 -9.04 4.87 12.73
C ARG A 263 -8.55 3.40 12.70
N PRO A 264 -7.54 3.07 11.89
CA PRO A 264 -6.85 1.80 12.00
C PRO A 264 -6.09 1.72 13.34
N GLY A 265 -6.06 0.54 13.95
CA GLY A 265 -5.45 0.31 15.26
C GLY A 265 -6.34 -0.46 16.23
N VAL A 266 -5.93 -0.50 17.51
CA VAL A 266 -6.67 -1.18 18.57
C VAL A 266 -7.66 -0.20 19.20
N HIS A 267 -8.93 -0.61 19.28
CA HIS A 267 -10.01 0.17 19.90
C HIS A 267 -10.72 -0.65 20.97
N THR A 268 -11.18 0.02 22.02
CA THR A 268 -12.02 -0.59 23.06
C THR A 268 -13.47 -0.25 22.82
N ILE A 269 -14.36 -1.24 22.90
CA ILE A 269 -15.81 -1.07 22.79
C ILE A 269 -16.41 -1.49 24.12
N LYS A 270 -17.22 -0.62 24.70
CA LYS A 270 -18.11 -0.94 25.83
C LYS A 270 -19.55 -0.74 25.36
N ALA A 271 -20.38 -1.77 25.56
CA ALA A 271 -21.80 -1.73 25.26
C ALA A 271 -22.63 -1.99 26.52
N GLU A 272 -23.69 -1.20 26.70
CA GLU A 272 -24.52 -1.19 27.91
C GLU A 272 -26.01 -1.23 27.53
N LEU A 273 -26.75 -2.16 28.14
CA LEU A 273 -28.20 -2.30 27.95
C LEU A 273 -28.87 -2.48 29.32
N SER A 274 -29.98 -1.77 29.54
CA SER A 274 -30.67 -1.75 30.84
C SER A 274 -31.19 -3.15 31.20
N GLY A 275 -30.82 -3.64 32.39
CA GLY A 275 -31.17 -4.99 32.86
C GLY A 275 -30.17 -6.08 32.47
N TYR A 276 -29.07 -5.73 31.78
CA TYR A 276 -28.04 -6.68 31.34
C TYR A 276 -26.66 -6.29 31.89
N ALA A 277 -25.76 -7.27 31.97
CA ALA A 277 -24.36 -7.02 32.30
C ALA A 277 -23.68 -6.23 31.16
N PRO A 278 -22.85 -5.20 31.45
CA PRO A 278 -22.12 -4.47 30.42
C PRO A 278 -21.10 -5.39 29.74
N VAL A 279 -20.98 -5.28 28.42
CA VAL A 279 -20.02 -6.08 27.62
C VAL A 279 -18.87 -5.19 27.18
N PHE A 280 -17.65 -5.66 27.40
CA PHE A 280 -16.40 -5.03 26.96
C PHE A 280 -15.74 -5.90 25.88
N LYS A 281 -15.29 -5.26 24.81
CA LYS A 281 -14.60 -5.88 23.67
C LYS A 281 -13.38 -5.05 23.31
N THR A 282 -12.34 -5.71 22.82
CA THR A 282 -11.21 -5.05 22.13
C THR A 282 -11.26 -5.48 20.68
N VAL A 283 -11.23 -4.53 19.75
CA VAL A 283 -11.21 -4.77 18.31
C VAL A 283 -9.94 -4.24 17.69
N VAL A 284 -9.51 -4.86 16.60
CA VAL A 284 -8.36 -4.42 15.82
C VAL A 284 -8.86 -4.05 14.43
N MET A 285 -8.75 -2.76 14.10
CA MET A 285 -9.20 -2.21 12.82
C MET A 285 -8.03 -2.18 11.84
N GLU A 286 -8.08 -2.98 10.77
CA GLU A 286 -7.10 -2.91 9.68
C GLU A 286 -7.32 -1.66 8.81
N ASN A 287 -6.26 -1.18 8.16
CA ASN A 287 -6.35 -0.12 7.14
C ASN A 287 -7.34 -0.52 6.04
N GLY A 288 -8.38 0.30 5.81
CA GLY A 288 -9.45 0.00 4.86
C GLY A 288 -10.29 -1.24 5.18
N GLY A 289 -10.17 -1.81 6.39
CA GLY A 289 -10.90 -3.00 6.81
C GLY A 289 -12.35 -2.71 7.18
N GLU A 290 -13.21 -3.70 7.01
CA GLU A 290 -14.60 -3.69 7.48
C GLU A 290 -14.78 -4.83 8.49
N LEU A 291 -15.16 -4.49 9.73
CA LEU A 291 -15.38 -5.45 10.82
C LEU A 291 -16.84 -5.39 11.28
N THR A 292 -17.41 -6.53 11.64
CA THR A 292 -18.72 -6.62 12.31
C THR A 292 -18.55 -7.31 13.66
N GLU A 293 -18.89 -6.60 14.74
CA GLU A 293 -18.95 -7.17 16.10
C GLU A 293 -20.38 -7.47 16.52
N GLU A 294 -20.60 -8.68 17.02
CA GLU A 294 -21.86 -9.13 17.59
C GLU A 294 -21.75 -9.20 19.12
N ILE A 295 -22.65 -8.50 19.82
CA ILE A 295 -22.67 -8.40 21.28
C ILE A 295 -23.90 -9.14 21.83
N LYS A 296 -23.66 -10.24 22.55
CA LYS A 296 -24.70 -11.00 23.25
C LYS A 296 -24.73 -10.58 24.71
N PHE A 297 -25.85 -10.03 25.15
CA PHE A 297 -26.01 -9.54 26.51
C PHE A 297 -26.50 -10.65 27.45
N GLU A 298 -25.91 -10.75 28.63
CA GLU A 298 -26.38 -11.62 29.70
C GLU A 298 -27.30 -10.84 30.65
N SER A 299 -28.54 -11.31 30.85
CA SER A 299 -29.48 -10.65 31.78
C SER A 299 -28.99 -10.75 33.21
N ILE A 300 -29.10 -9.65 33.95
CA ILE A 300 -28.81 -9.59 35.40
C ILE A 300 -30.09 -9.45 36.24
N LEU A 301 -31.27 -9.46 35.62
CA LEU A 301 -32.55 -9.33 36.31
C LEU A 301 -32.82 -10.56 37.21
N GLY A 302 -33.41 -10.30 38.38
CA GLY A 302 -33.92 -11.30 39.30
C GLY A 302 -35.43 -11.49 39.17
N TRP A 303 -36.00 -12.26 40.09
CA TRP A 303 -37.46 -12.44 40.19
C TRP A 303 -37.94 -12.44 41.64
N ILE A 304 -39.23 -12.19 41.83
CA ILE A 304 -39.89 -12.23 43.13
C ILE A 304 -40.93 -13.34 43.15
N GLU A 305 -40.91 -14.14 44.21
CA GLU A 305 -41.92 -15.16 44.51
C GLU A 305 -42.79 -14.69 45.67
N ILE A 306 -44.02 -14.27 45.34
CA ILE A 306 -44.93 -13.63 46.30
C ILE A 306 -46.08 -14.56 46.61
N THR A 307 -46.34 -14.79 47.89
CA THR A 307 -47.57 -15.46 48.35
C THR A 307 -48.25 -14.66 49.43
N THR A 308 -49.57 -14.72 49.47
CA THR A 308 -50.39 -14.07 50.50
C THR A 308 -51.32 -15.06 51.20
N THR A 309 -51.72 -14.72 52.41
CA THR A 309 -52.82 -15.34 53.15
C THR A 309 -53.74 -14.24 53.64
N PRO A 310 -55.02 -14.19 53.21
CA PRO A 310 -55.64 -15.01 52.16
C PRO A 310 -55.12 -14.72 50.74
N PRO A 311 -55.53 -15.50 49.72
CA PRO A 311 -55.33 -15.18 48.31
C PRO A 311 -56.23 -14.03 47.83
N GLY A 312 -56.02 -13.55 46.61
CA GLY A 312 -56.82 -12.48 45.99
C GLY A 312 -56.26 -11.08 46.22
N ALA A 313 -55.17 -10.94 46.99
CA ALA A 313 -54.56 -9.64 47.26
C ALA A 313 -53.85 -9.09 46.02
N ARG A 314 -54.15 -7.82 45.68
CA ARG A 314 -53.48 -7.02 44.66
C ARG A 314 -52.13 -6.57 45.21
N ILE A 315 -51.06 -6.87 44.47
CA ILE A 315 -49.67 -6.60 44.85
C ILE A 315 -49.15 -5.41 44.06
N MET A 316 -48.48 -4.50 44.76
CA MET A 316 -47.81 -3.32 44.20
C MET A 316 -46.35 -3.32 44.64
N LEU A 317 -45.43 -3.04 43.72
CA LEU A 317 -44.00 -2.88 43.95
C LEU A 317 -43.64 -1.42 43.61
N ASP A 318 -43.10 -0.67 44.58
CA ASP A 318 -42.88 0.78 44.53
C ASP A 318 -44.06 1.57 43.93
N GLY A 319 -45.28 1.20 44.32
CA GLY A 319 -46.53 1.82 43.87
C GLY A 319 -47.05 1.31 42.52
N LYS A 320 -46.28 0.57 41.73
CA LYS A 320 -46.74 -0.05 40.47
C LYS A 320 -47.40 -1.40 40.74
N VAL A 321 -48.63 -1.62 40.24
CA VAL A 321 -49.29 -2.94 40.34
C VAL A 321 -48.48 -3.98 39.54
N VAL A 322 -48.10 -5.08 40.19
CA VAL A 322 -47.34 -6.20 39.59
C VAL A 322 -48.14 -7.48 39.44
N GLY A 323 -49.33 -7.56 40.05
CA GLY A 323 -50.27 -8.67 39.86
C GLY A 323 -51.27 -8.80 40.99
N THR A 324 -52.02 -9.90 40.97
CA THR A 324 -52.94 -10.31 42.03
C THR A 324 -52.66 -11.77 42.34
N THR A 325 -52.57 -12.13 43.62
CA THR A 325 -52.35 -13.52 44.04
C THR A 325 -53.60 -14.39 43.84
N SER A 326 -53.46 -15.64 43.39
CA SER A 326 -54.57 -16.56 43.15
C SER A 326 -54.72 -17.61 44.24
N ALA A 327 -55.93 -18.11 44.45
CA ALA A 327 -56.16 -19.31 45.26
C ALA A 327 -55.91 -20.57 44.42
N HIS A 328 -55.28 -21.59 45.02
CA HIS A 328 -55.14 -22.89 44.38
C HIS A 328 -56.50 -23.49 44.05
N ARG A 329 -56.60 -24.23 42.93
CA ARG A 329 -57.88 -24.77 42.44
C ARG A 329 -58.46 -25.81 43.42
N GLY A 330 -59.52 -25.43 44.12
CA GLY A 330 -60.28 -26.33 45.00
C GLY A 330 -61.42 -25.60 45.72
N LYS A 331 -62.56 -26.27 45.93
CA LYS A 331 -63.73 -25.70 46.62
C LYS A 331 -63.51 -25.60 48.13
N LYS A 332 -62.87 -24.53 48.60
CA LYS A 332 -62.97 -24.07 50.00
C LYS A 332 -63.88 -22.84 50.04
N ALA A 333 -64.92 -22.89 50.88
CA ALA A 333 -65.88 -21.79 51.03
C ALA A 333 -65.26 -20.58 51.76
N ASP A 334 -64.31 -20.83 52.67
CA ASP A 334 -63.49 -19.80 53.30
C ASP A 334 -62.03 -19.88 52.81
N LEU A 335 -61.50 -18.74 52.41
CA LEU A 335 -60.12 -18.56 51.96
C LEU A 335 -59.27 -17.72 52.94
N SER A 336 -59.85 -17.20 54.03
CA SER A 336 -59.23 -16.28 55.00
C SER A 336 -57.85 -16.73 55.50
N ASN A 337 -57.69 -18.04 55.73
CA ASN A 337 -56.48 -18.68 56.22
C ASN A 337 -55.80 -19.57 55.17
N VAL A 338 -56.19 -19.46 53.88
CA VAL A 338 -55.59 -20.21 52.78
C VAL A 338 -54.38 -19.45 52.25
N LYS A 339 -53.29 -20.16 51.95
CA LYS A 339 -52.13 -19.58 51.27
C LYS A 339 -52.38 -19.55 49.76
N SER A 340 -52.04 -18.45 49.11
CA SER A 340 -52.12 -18.30 47.66
C SER A 340 -51.13 -19.21 46.92
N ASP A 341 -51.38 -19.43 45.63
CA ASP A 341 -50.33 -19.82 44.71
C ASP A 341 -49.23 -18.74 44.66
N VAL A 342 -48.06 -19.08 44.11
CA VAL A 342 -46.94 -18.14 43.94
C VAL A 342 -47.23 -17.21 42.76
N LEU A 343 -47.34 -15.91 43.05
CA LEU A 343 -47.24 -14.86 42.04
C LEU A 343 -45.76 -14.62 41.75
N PHE A 344 -45.34 -14.91 40.52
CA PHE A 344 -43.99 -14.62 40.03
C PHE A 344 -43.94 -13.23 39.40
N VAL A 345 -43.13 -12.33 39.96
CA VAL A 345 -42.76 -11.07 39.32
C VAL A 345 -41.37 -11.26 38.70
N ARG A 346 -41.32 -11.40 37.38
CA ARG A 346 -40.06 -11.62 36.64
C ARG A 346 -39.43 -10.28 36.24
N ASP A 347 -38.20 -10.36 35.75
CA ASP A 347 -37.50 -9.25 35.09
C ASP A 347 -37.34 -8.01 35.99
N VAL A 348 -37.08 -8.25 37.28
CA VAL A 348 -36.90 -7.21 38.30
C VAL A 348 -35.42 -6.88 38.45
N SER A 349 -35.08 -5.59 38.42
CA SER A 349 -33.68 -5.16 38.63
C SER A 349 -33.20 -5.48 40.05
N ALA A 350 -31.88 -5.58 40.24
CA ALA A 350 -31.33 -5.69 41.59
C ALA A 350 -31.53 -4.35 42.34
N GLY A 351 -31.94 -4.41 43.61
CA GLY A 351 -32.30 -3.23 44.39
C GLY A 351 -33.19 -3.55 45.59
N GLU A 352 -33.50 -2.53 46.39
CA GLU A 352 -34.49 -2.63 47.48
C GLU A 352 -35.81 -2.02 47.04
N TYR A 353 -36.90 -2.76 47.23
CA TYR A 353 -38.24 -2.40 46.80
C TYR A 353 -39.20 -2.36 48.00
N GLN A 354 -40.09 -1.37 48.03
CA GLN A 354 -41.27 -1.36 48.89
C GLN A 354 -42.37 -2.16 48.23
N LEU A 355 -43.02 -3.03 49.00
CA LEU A 355 -44.15 -3.82 48.53
C LEU A 355 -45.39 -3.50 49.37
N LEU A 356 -46.53 -3.38 48.68
CA LEU A 356 -47.84 -3.16 49.26
C LEU A 356 -48.82 -4.22 48.74
N ALA A 357 -49.46 -4.96 49.64
CA ALA A 357 -50.55 -5.89 49.33
C ALA A 357 -51.89 -5.34 49.85
N ARG A 358 -52.88 -5.27 48.96
CA ARG A 358 -54.24 -4.74 49.22
C ARG A 358 -55.30 -5.79 48.90
N LEU A 359 -56.24 -5.99 49.82
CA LEU A 359 -57.43 -6.82 49.64
C LEU A 359 -58.62 -6.19 50.37
N ARG A 360 -59.81 -6.17 49.75
CA ARG A 360 -61.03 -5.62 50.37
C ARG A 360 -61.37 -6.42 51.63
N GLY A 361 -61.65 -5.71 52.74
CA GLY A 361 -61.91 -6.31 54.05
C GLY A 361 -60.64 -6.69 54.84
N TYR A 362 -59.46 -6.32 54.35
CA TYR A 362 -58.18 -6.59 55.01
C TYR A 362 -57.32 -5.33 55.09
N ALA A 363 -56.53 -5.24 56.16
CA ALA A 363 -55.56 -4.18 56.37
C ALA A 363 -54.43 -4.31 55.34
N GLU A 364 -53.89 -3.17 54.91
CA GLU A 364 -52.75 -3.13 54.01
C GLU A 364 -51.53 -3.82 54.63
N ALA A 365 -50.99 -4.84 53.96
CA ALA A 365 -49.72 -5.42 54.34
C ALA A 365 -48.58 -4.73 53.57
N LYS A 366 -47.64 -4.13 54.31
CA LYS A 366 -46.43 -3.51 53.77
C LYS A 366 -45.23 -4.40 54.04
N GLY A 367 -44.32 -4.50 53.08
CA GLY A 367 -43.09 -5.26 53.20
C GLY A 367 -41.94 -4.56 52.47
N LYS A 368 -40.71 -4.94 52.80
CA LYS A 368 -39.51 -4.61 52.02
C LYS A 368 -38.93 -5.89 51.46
N ILE A 369 -38.38 -5.82 50.26
CA ILE A 369 -37.63 -6.93 49.67
C ILE A 369 -36.40 -6.41 48.94
N LYS A 370 -35.26 -7.09 49.14
CA LYS A 370 -34.03 -6.85 48.41
C LYS A 370 -33.89 -7.91 47.33
N ILE A 371 -33.70 -7.48 46.08
CA ILE A 371 -33.48 -8.33 44.91
C ILE A 371 -31.98 -8.30 44.60
N GLU A 372 -31.40 -9.49 44.46
CA GLU A 372 -30.04 -9.67 43.98
C GLU A 372 -30.03 -10.08 42.51
N ALA A 373 -28.97 -9.71 41.79
CA ALA A 373 -28.85 -10.00 40.36
C ALA A 373 -28.94 -11.51 40.08
N LYS A 374 -29.73 -11.90 39.07
CA LYS A 374 -30.00 -13.29 38.65
C LYS A 374 -30.58 -14.21 39.74
N LYS A 375 -31.09 -13.69 40.86
CA LYS A 375 -31.63 -14.51 41.96
C LYS A 375 -33.13 -14.30 42.18
N GLY A 376 -33.79 -15.38 42.61
CA GLY A 376 -35.14 -15.36 43.14
C GLY A 376 -35.16 -14.88 44.59
N SER A 377 -36.08 -13.97 44.91
CA SER A 377 -36.31 -13.51 46.28
C SER A 377 -37.76 -13.80 46.68
N ARG A 378 -37.97 -14.43 47.84
CA ARG A 378 -39.30 -14.90 48.25
C ARG A 378 -39.89 -14.03 49.36
N LEU A 379 -41.16 -13.67 49.21
CA LEU A 379 -41.94 -12.96 50.23
C LEU A 379 -43.26 -13.69 50.51
N ASN A 380 -43.53 -13.95 51.78
CA ASN A 380 -44.81 -14.48 52.25
C ASN A 380 -45.47 -13.41 53.13
N LEU A 381 -46.70 -13.03 52.85
CA LEU A 381 -47.44 -12.00 53.59
C LEU A 381 -48.72 -12.58 54.17
N ARG A 382 -49.05 -12.21 55.41
CA ARG A 382 -50.36 -12.47 55.98
C ARG A 382 -51.07 -11.15 56.18
N LEU A 383 -52.21 -10.97 55.52
CA LEU A 383 -53.02 -9.77 55.67
C LEU A 383 -53.90 -9.95 56.90
N LYS A 384 -53.97 -8.93 57.77
CA LYS A 384 -54.89 -8.93 58.90
C LYS A 384 -56.28 -8.54 58.41
N ARG A 385 -57.33 -9.30 58.76
CA ARG A 385 -58.71 -8.94 58.43
C ARG A 385 -59.10 -7.65 59.19
N ILE A 386 -59.83 -6.74 58.56
CA ILE A 386 -60.43 -5.59 59.28
C ILE A 386 -61.84 -5.98 59.69
N PHE A 387 -62.10 -5.92 60.99
CA PHE A 387 -63.43 -6.10 61.54
C PHE A 387 -64.11 -4.72 61.67
N ILE A 388 -64.94 -4.36 60.69
CA ILE A 388 -65.84 -3.20 60.75
C ILE A 388 -67.26 -3.76 60.63
N PRO A 389 -68.09 -3.72 61.69
CA PRO A 389 -69.46 -4.21 61.61
C PRO A 389 -70.25 -3.46 60.54
N ASP A 390 -70.74 -4.19 59.53
CA ASP A 390 -71.59 -3.69 58.45
C ASP A 390 -73.07 -4.06 58.65
N THR A 391 -73.38 -4.82 59.70
CA THR A 391 -74.70 -5.38 59.93
C THR A 391 -75.03 -5.43 61.42
N GLU A 392 -76.24 -5.01 61.77
CA GLU A 392 -76.87 -5.20 63.08
C GLU A 392 -78.01 -6.22 62.96
N ILE A 393 -77.96 -7.28 63.77
CA ILE A 393 -79.05 -8.24 63.95
C ILE A 393 -79.62 -8.06 65.36
N GLU A 394 -80.93 -7.95 65.45
CA GLU A 394 -81.68 -7.96 66.70
C GLU A 394 -82.47 -9.26 66.83
N THR A 395 -82.25 -10.02 67.90
CA THR A 395 -82.97 -11.26 68.21
C THR A 395 -83.84 -11.10 69.46
N VAL A 396 -84.53 -12.18 69.86
CA VAL A 396 -85.18 -12.24 71.19
C VAL A 396 -84.20 -12.22 72.36
N THR A 397 -82.89 -12.50 72.14
CA THR A 397 -81.86 -12.57 73.19
C THR A 397 -80.90 -11.38 73.22
N GLY A 398 -80.92 -10.49 72.23
CA GLY A 398 -80.11 -9.26 72.23
C GLY A 398 -79.81 -8.71 70.84
N THR A 399 -79.02 -7.63 70.81
CA THR A 399 -78.54 -6.98 69.59
C THR A 399 -77.08 -7.30 69.34
N TYR A 400 -76.75 -7.73 68.12
CA TYR A 400 -75.44 -8.20 67.70
C TYR A 400 -74.99 -7.38 66.49
N ARG A 401 -73.80 -6.78 66.58
CA ARG A 401 -73.16 -6.08 65.45
C ARG A 401 -72.03 -6.94 64.91
N GLY A 402 -71.98 -7.10 63.59
CA GLY A 402 -71.01 -7.95 62.93
C GLY A 402 -70.83 -7.62 61.46
N VAL A 403 -69.94 -8.37 60.81
CA VAL A 403 -69.81 -8.41 59.34
C VAL A 403 -70.71 -9.54 58.84
N LEU A 404 -71.67 -9.24 57.95
CA LEU A 404 -72.53 -10.26 57.35
C LEU A 404 -71.74 -11.10 56.34
N MET A 405 -71.52 -12.37 56.69
CA MET A 405 -70.72 -13.34 55.93
C MET A 405 -71.55 -14.11 54.91
N ASP A 406 -72.77 -14.48 55.29
CA ASP A 406 -73.72 -15.20 54.45
C ASP A 406 -75.16 -14.87 54.89
N SER A 407 -75.98 -14.45 53.93
CA SER A 407 -77.42 -14.25 54.07
C SER A 407 -78.24 -15.15 53.16
N ASN A 408 -77.59 -15.93 52.29
CA ASN A 408 -78.19 -16.76 51.25
C ASN A 408 -78.59 -18.14 51.78
N ASN A 409 -77.99 -18.60 52.88
CA ASN A 409 -78.46 -19.78 53.60
C ASN A 409 -79.95 -19.62 53.96
N PRO A 410 -80.83 -20.60 53.69
CA PRO A 410 -82.27 -20.45 53.91
C PRO A 410 -82.64 -20.31 55.39
N ASP A 411 -81.86 -20.89 56.30
CA ASP A 411 -82.22 -21.04 57.71
C ASP A 411 -81.50 -20.03 58.63
N THR A 412 -80.37 -19.46 58.19
CA THR A 412 -79.48 -18.65 59.04
C THR A 412 -78.95 -17.40 58.35
N TYR A 413 -78.69 -16.35 59.14
CA TYR A 413 -77.71 -15.31 58.81
C TYR A 413 -76.41 -15.63 59.55
N ARG A 414 -75.28 -15.62 58.84
CA ARG A 414 -73.96 -15.80 59.46
C ARG A 414 -73.28 -14.45 59.61
N LEU A 415 -73.03 -14.03 60.85
CA LEU A 415 -72.24 -12.85 61.16
C LEU A 415 -70.89 -13.27 61.73
N GLU A 416 -69.82 -12.60 61.30
CA GLU A 416 -68.65 -12.47 62.16
C GLU A 416 -69.01 -11.41 63.22
N VAL A 417 -69.02 -11.76 64.51
CA VAL A 417 -69.43 -10.84 65.60
C VAL A 417 -68.25 -10.21 66.34
N LYS A 418 -67.06 -10.79 66.18
CA LYS A 418 -65.74 -10.24 66.55
C LYS A 418 -64.72 -10.82 65.57
N GLU A 419 -63.52 -10.23 65.45
CA GLU A 419 -62.45 -10.74 64.57
C GLU A 419 -62.25 -12.26 64.69
N GLY A 420 -62.58 -13.02 63.63
CA GLY A 420 -62.47 -14.48 63.58
C GLY A 420 -63.58 -15.28 64.30
N ILE A 421 -64.51 -14.62 65.02
CA ILE A 421 -65.61 -15.27 65.74
C ILE A 421 -66.88 -15.22 64.88
N MET A 422 -67.20 -16.36 64.28
CA MET A 422 -68.45 -16.56 63.52
C MET A 422 -69.58 -16.98 64.44
N GLN A 423 -70.76 -16.39 64.27
CA GLN A 423 -71.99 -16.76 64.94
C GLN A 423 -73.13 -16.84 63.92
N ASP A 424 -73.81 -18.00 63.89
CA ASP A 424 -74.99 -18.22 63.05
C ASP A 424 -76.25 -17.84 63.84
N PHE A 425 -77.08 -16.99 63.24
CA PHE A 425 -78.36 -16.52 63.77
C PHE A 425 -79.49 -17.13 62.94
N ARG A 426 -80.33 -17.97 63.55
CA ARG A 426 -81.48 -18.55 62.83
C ARG A 426 -82.45 -17.45 62.40
N LYS A 427 -82.89 -17.46 61.15
CA LYS A 427 -83.78 -16.42 60.60
C LYS A 427 -85.12 -16.32 61.35
N ALA A 428 -85.60 -17.43 61.91
CA ALA A 428 -86.79 -17.46 62.76
C ALA A 428 -86.63 -16.73 64.11
N ASP A 429 -85.40 -16.59 64.61
CA ASP A 429 -85.10 -15.96 65.92
C ASP A 429 -84.73 -14.46 65.77
N VAL A 430 -84.65 -13.97 64.53
CA VAL A 430 -84.22 -12.62 64.15
C VAL A 430 -85.44 -11.72 63.97
N ARG A 431 -85.53 -10.66 64.77
CA ARG A 431 -86.60 -9.65 64.72
C ARG A 431 -86.34 -8.59 63.66
N THR A 432 -85.12 -8.04 63.64
CA THR A 432 -84.69 -7.07 62.63
C THR A 432 -83.26 -7.35 62.19
N ILE A 433 -82.96 -7.03 60.93
CA ILE A 433 -81.62 -6.97 60.37
C ILE A 433 -81.46 -5.63 59.66
N LYS A 434 -80.36 -4.93 59.93
CA LYS A 434 -80.07 -3.60 59.37
C LYS A 434 -78.65 -3.57 58.84
N SER A 435 -78.47 -2.97 57.67
CA SER A 435 -77.15 -2.56 57.21
C SER A 435 -76.66 -1.38 58.06
N LEU A 436 -75.39 -1.40 58.42
CA LEU A 436 -74.63 -0.29 58.97
C LEU A 436 -73.73 0.19 57.83
N GLU A 437 -74.05 1.33 57.21
CA GLU A 437 -73.26 1.94 56.13
C GLU A 437 -71.95 2.57 56.63
#